data_AF-A0A944C0F9-F1
#
_entry.id   AF-A0A944C0F9-F1
#
_cell.length_a   1.000
_cell.length_b   1.000
_cell.length_c   1.000
_cell.angle_alpha   90.00
_cell.angle_beta   90.00
_cell.angle_gamma   90.00
#
_symmetry.space_group_name_H-M   'P 1'
#
loop_
_entity.id
_entity.type
_entity.pdbx_description
1 polymer ?
#
loop_
_entity_poly.entity_id
_entity_poly.type
_entity_poly.pdbx_seq_one_letter_code
_entity_poly.pdbx_strand_id
1 'polypeptide(L)'
;HFSEDLNKDSAIKGGATGSDDYYNNYSYNGYQNRGMSIGTPFAKSLIYNTDGYMRYLDNLVRGFHIGVKGYLSSEYDYRLLFSTRKAYGTPEHPRATGVRATCFMLEANAHPSWLRGLELKAQFAFDRGSLLGNNTGGMVSVSYHGDFNIGQ
;
A
#
# COMPACT_ATOMS: atom_id res chain seq x y z
N HIS A 1 2.83 -17.15 -21.80
CA HIS A 1 2.83 -18.63 -21.84
C HIS A 1 4.19 -19.15 -21.38
N PHE A 2 4.22 -19.97 -20.32
CA PHE A 2 5.43 -20.68 -19.91
C PHE A 2 5.41 -22.08 -20.51
N SER A 3 6.48 -22.49 -21.19
CA SER A 3 6.72 -23.86 -21.62
C SER A 3 8.00 -24.39 -20.97
N GLU A 4 7.98 -25.66 -20.55
CA GLU A 4 9.15 -26.33 -19.97
C GLU A 4 10.35 -26.32 -20.93
N ASP A 5 10.08 -26.42 -22.23
CA ASP A 5 11.10 -26.46 -23.28
C ASP A 5 11.98 -25.20 -23.32
N LEU A 6 11.43 -24.05 -22.91
CA LEU A 6 12.09 -22.74 -22.91
C LEU A 6 12.75 -22.41 -21.56
N ASN A 7 12.48 -23.16 -20.49
CA ASN A 7 12.99 -22.90 -19.14
C ASN A 7 13.23 -24.20 -18.35
N LYS A 8 14.16 -25.02 -18.86
CA LYS A 8 14.47 -26.37 -18.34
C LYS A 8 14.89 -26.40 -16.87
N ASP A 9 15.49 -25.31 -16.37
CA ASP A 9 15.96 -25.18 -14.99
C ASP A 9 14.90 -24.63 -14.03
N SER A 10 13.68 -24.39 -14.50
CA SER A 10 12.58 -23.90 -13.65
C SER A 10 12.07 -24.98 -12.69
N ALA A 11 11.66 -24.55 -11.51
CA ALA A 11 10.93 -25.37 -10.54
C ALA A 11 9.48 -25.66 -10.97
N ILE A 12 8.97 -24.96 -11.99
CA ILE A 12 7.62 -25.17 -12.54
C ILE A 12 7.70 -26.30 -13.58
N LYS A 13 7.10 -27.46 -13.25
CA LYS A 13 7.14 -28.69 -14.04
C LYS A 13 5.88 -28.95 -14.88
N GLY A 14 5.17 -27.89 -15.26
CA GLY A 14 3.93 -27.98 -16.01
C GLY A 14 3.59 -26.67 -16.72
N GLY A 15 2.66 -26.72 -17.68
CA GLY A 15 2.22 -25.54 -18.40
C GLY A 15 1.56 -24.52 -17.46
N ALA A 16 2.19 -23.37 -17.27
CA ALA A 16 1.55 -22.22 -16.63
C ALA A 16 0.97 -21.33 -17.73
N THR A 17 -0.36 -21.33 -17.81
CA THR A 17 -1.14 -20.45 -18.68
C THR A 17 -2.01 -19.54 -17.80
N GLY A 18 -2.25 -18.32 -18.26
CA GLY A 18 -2.86 -17.26 -17.47
C GLY A 18 -2.16 -15.94 -17.77
N SER A 19 -2.96 -14.93 -18.12
CA SER A 19 -2.51 -13.56 -18.37
C SER A 19 -3.43 -12.63 -17.58
N ASP A 20 -3.66 -13.00 -16.32
CA ASP A 20 -4.68 -12.40 -15.49
C ASP A 20 -4.23 -11.02 -15.04
N ASP A 21 -4.63 -10.02 -15.81
CA ASP A 21 -4.44 -8.60 -15.52
C ASP A 21 -5.52 -8.14 -14.51
N TYR A 22 -5.59 -8.80 -13.35
CA TYR A 22 -6.77 -8.86 -12.45
C TYR A 22 -7.39 -7.50 -12.08
N TYR A 23 -6.57 -6.45 -11.94
CA TYR A 23 -7.04 -5.10 -11.59
C TYR A 23 -7.34 -4.21 -12.79
N ASN A 24 -7.16 -4.72 -13.99
CA ASN A 24 -7.42 -4.01 -15.23
C ASN A 24 -8.59 -4.65 -15.98
N ASN A 25 -9.22 -3.86 -16.83
CA ASN A 25 -10.34 -4.30 -17.64
C ASN A 25 -10.08 -3.96 -19.10
N TYR A 26 -10.61 -4.75 -20.03
CA TYR A 26 -10.45 -4.47 -21.46
C TYR A 26 -11.20 -3.19 -21.89
N SER A 27 -12.46 -3.05 -21.49
CA SER A 27 -13.37 -1.98 -21.93
C SER A 27 -13.34 -0.74 -21.04
N TYR A 28 -12.95 -0.88 -19.78
CA TYR A 28 -12.93 0.20 -18.79
C TYR A 28 -11.50 0.45 -18.28
N ASN A 29 -11.34 1.60 -17.61
CA ASN A 29 -10.12 1.89 -16.86
C ASN A 29 -9.85 0.81 -15.80
N GLY A 30 -8.62 0.80 -15.26
CA GLY A 30 -8.28 -0.05 -14.13
C GLY A 30 -9.24 0.13 -12.96
N TYR A 31 -9.35 -0.87 -12.09
CA TYR A 31 -10.25 -0.90 -10.94
C TYR A 31 -9.87 0.18 -9.92
N GLN A 32 -10.46 1.37 -10.06
CA GLN A 32 -10.03 2.61 -9.40
C GLN A 32 -11.21 3.54 -9.10
N ASN A 33 -11.01 4.44 -8.14
CA ASN A 33 -11.87 5.59 -7.88
C ASN A 33 -11.02 6.87 -7.86
N ARG A 34 -11.22 7.79 -8.81
CA ARG A 34 -10.48 9.08 -8.92
C ARG A 34 -8.94 8.93 -8.88
N GLY A 35 -8.40 7.95 -9.60
CA GLY A 35 -6.98 7.59 -9.65
C GLY A 35 -6.51 6.73 -8.47
N MET A 36 -7.33 6.57 -7.43
CA MET A 36 -7.03 5.76 -6.26
C MET A 36 -7.40 4.29 -6.49
N SER A 37 -6.47 3.40 -6.17
CA SER A 37 -6.66 1.95 -6.20
C SER A 37 -7.76 1.58 -5.21
N ILE A 38 -8.77 0.84 -5.69
CA ILE A 38 -9.77 0.15 -4.84
C ILE A 38 -9.49 -1.36 -4.74
N GLY A 39 -8.33 -1.79 -5.24
CA GLY A 39 -7.84 -3.16 -5.11
C GLY A 39 -6.98 -3.32 -3.85
N THR A 40 -5.85 -4.02 -4.01
CA THR A 40 -4.88 -4.20 -2.92
C THR A 40 -4.08 -2.92 -2.65
N PRO A 41 -3.76 -2.61 -1.37
CA PRO A 41 -2.82 -1.53 -1.03
C PRO A 41 -1.39 -1.79 -1.54
N PHE A 42 -1.06 -3.03 -1.93
CA PHE A 42 0.21 -3.39 -2.52
C PHE A 42 0.35 -3.02 -4.00
N ALA A 43 -0.72 -2.66 -4.68
CA ALA A 43 -0.65 -2.18 -6.05
C ALA A 43 -0.29 -0.69 -6.05
N LYS A 44 0.52 -0.26 -7.02
CA LYS A 44 0.74 1.18 -7.22
C LYS A 44 -0.54 1.76 -7.81
N SER A 45 -1.09 2.76 -7.13
CA SER A 45 -2.31 3.44 -7.58
C SER A 45 -2.09 4.18 -8.90
N LEU A 46 -3.13 4.27 -9.72
CA LEU A 46 -3.08 4.87 -11.07
C LEU A 46 -2.71 6.35 -11.04
N ILE A 47 -3.05 7.06 -9.96
CA ILE A 47 -2.68 8.48 -9.77
C ILE A 47 -1.16 8.72 -9.83
N TYR A 48 -0.34 7.68 -9.62
CA TYR A 48 1.12 7.77 -9.71
C TYR A 48 1.66 7.49 -11.12
N ASN A 49 0.80 7.26 -12.11
CA ASN A 49 1.21 7.07 -13.49
C ASN A 49 1.35 8.45 -14.16
N THR A 50 2.59 8.90 -14.35
CA THR A 50 2.90 10.25 -14.87
C THR A 50 2.61 10.42 -16.36
N ASP A 51 2.38 9.32 -17.08
CA ASP A 51 1.98 9.29 -18.50
C ASP A 51 0.47 9.39 -18.69
N GLY A 52 -0.31 9.49 -17.60
CA GLY A 52 -1.77 9.54 -17.65
C GLY A 52 -2.43 8.19 -17.96
N TYR A 53 -1.68 7.09 -17.94
CA TYR A 53 -2.25 5.78 -18.23
C TYR A 53 -3.17 5.31 -17.09
N MET A 54 -4.46 5.19 -17.38
CA MET A 54 -5.52 4.90 -16.39
C MET A 54 -5.68 3.40 -16.12
N ARG A 55 -4.57 2.66 -16.01
CA ARG A 55 -4.52 1.23 -15.69
C ARG A 55 -3.38 0.93 -14.73
N TYR A 56 -3.50 -0.18 -14.01
CA TYR A 56 -2.41 -0.66 -13.16
C TYR A 56 -1.24 -1.07 -14.04
N LEU A 57 -0.11 -0.38 -13.87
CA LEU A 57 1.15 -0.72 -14.52
C LEU A 57 1.90 -1.87 -13.83
N ASP A 58 1.57 -2.12 -12.57
CA ASP A 58 2.34 -2.99 -11.67
C ASP A 58 1.36 -3.77 -10.78
N ASN A 59 0.77 -4.87 -11.30
CA ASN A 59 -0.12 -5.76 -10.56
C ASN A 59 0.39 -7.20 -10.39
N LEU A 60 1.46 -7.58 -11.10
CA LEU A 60 2.24 -8.77 -10.78
C LEU A 60 3.12 -8.49 -9.57
N VAL A 61 2.53 -8.60 -8.38
CA VAL A 61 3.14 -8.16 -7.12
C VAL A 61 3.36 -9.32 -6.16
N ARG A 62 4.50 -9.27 -5.45
CA ARG A 62 4.74 -10.04 -4.24
C ARG A 62 5.29 -9.14 -3.15
N GLY A 63 4.92 -9.38 -1.92
CA GLY A 63 5.36 -8.58 -0.81
C GLY A 63 4.84 -9.11 0.51
N PHE A 64 5.26 -8.46 1.58
CA PHE A 64 4.74 -8.71 2.90
C PHE A 64 4.53 -7.39 3.63
N HIS A 65 3.58 -7.40 4.56
CA HIS A 65 3.25 -6.29 5.44
C HIS A 65 3.27 -6.80 6.86
N ILE A 66 3.86 -6.03 7.76
CA ILE A 66 3.83 -6.30 9.20
C ILE A 66 3.48 -5.02 9.94
N GLY A 67 2.65 -5.16 10.96
CA GLY A 67 2.27 -4.09 11.86
C GLY A 67 2.50 -4.51 13.30
N VAL A 68 3.04 -3.60 14.11
CA VAL A 68 3.18 -3.74 15.55
C VAL A 68 2.44 -2.58 16.19
N LYS A 69 1.67 -2.85 17.24
CA LYS A 69 1.07 -1.80 18.07
C LYS A 69 1.25 -2.13 19.53
N GLY A 70 1.30 -1.11 20.37
CA GLY A 70 1.44 -1.28 21.81
C GLY A 70 1.10 -0.03 22.59
N TYR A 71 1.05 -0.18 23.91
CA TYR A 71 0.78 0.90 24.86
C TYR A 71 2.04 1.15 25.67
N LEU A 72 2.46 2.42 25.77
CA LEU A 72 3.53 2.83 26.67
C LEU A 72 2.97 3.19 28.05
N SER A 73 1.73 3.70 28.09
CA SER A 73 0.96 3.97 29.31
C SER A 73 -0.53 4.02 28.99
N SER A 74 -1.39 4.36 29.97
CA SER A 74 -2.80 4.64 29.72
C SER A 74 -3.05 5.89 28.85
N GLU A 75 -2.06 6.79 28.75
CA GLU A 75 -2.18 8.04 27.99
C GLU A 75 -1.44 8.00 26.65
N TYR A 76 -0.62 6.97 26.39
CA TYR A 76 0.21 6.90 25.19
C TYR A 76 0.24 5.51 24.57
N ASP A 77 -0.06 5.43 23.28
CA ASP A 77 0.08 4.24 22.47
C ASP A 77 0.84 4.53 21.18
N TYR A 78 1.30 3.48 20.52
CA TYR A 78 2.06 3.58 19.28
C TYR A 78 1.68 2.50 18.29
N ARG A 79 1.93 2.79 17.02
CA ARG A 79 1.81 1.84 15.91
C ARG A 79 2.98 2.00 14.97
N LEU A 80 3.58 0.88 14.60
CA LEU A 80 4.63 0.78 13.60
C LEU A 80 4.15 -0.11 12.46
N LEU A 81 4.27 0.38 11.22
CA LEU A 81 3.95 -0.37 10.02
C LEU A 81 5.18 -0.48 9.14
N PHE A 82 5.43 -1.66 8.61
CA PHE A 82 6.47 -1.92 7.62
C PHE A 82 5.92 -2.75 6.47
N SER A 83 6.25 -2.36 5.26
CA SER A 83 5.91 -3.11 4.04
C SER A 83 7.11 -3.17 3.12
N THR A 84 7.30 -4.31 2.47
CA THR A 84 8.15 -4.36 1.28
C THR A 84 7.47 -5.15 0.18
N ARG A 85 7.64 -4.67 -1.04
CA ARG A 85 7.04 -5.27 -2.22
C ARG A 85 7.96 -5.20 -3.42
N LYS A 86 7.81 -6.18 -4.29
CA LYS A 86 8.41 -6.23 -5.62
C LYS A 86 7.32 -6.47 -6.65
N ALA A 87 7.32 -5.68 -7.72
CA ALA A 87 6.39 -5.80 -8.83
C ALA A 87 7.12 -6.02 -10.15
N TYR A 88 6.46 -6.69 -11.09
CA TYR A 88 7.03 -7.13 -12.36
C TYR A 88 6.24 -6.67 -13.59
N GLY A 89 5.43 -5.61 -13.45
CA GLY A 89 4.57 -5.10 -14.52
C GLY A 89 3.18 -5.74 -14.52
N THR A 90 2.62 -5.90 -15.72
CA THR A 90 1.42 -6.69 -15.99
C THR A 90 1.79 -7.92 -16.83
N PRO A 91 0.90 -8.92 -16.95
CA PRO A 91 1.16 -10.08 -17.81
C PRO A 91 1.43 -9.71 -19.28
N GLU A 92 0.74 -8.69 -19.79
CA GLU A 92 0.86 -8.21 -21.18
C GLU A 92 2.11 -7.34 -21.39
N HIS A 93 2.49 -6.59 -20.35
CA HIS A 93 3.63 -5.67 -20.38
C HIS A 93 4.57 -5.98 -19.19
N PRO A 94 5.27 -7.13 -19.22
CA PRO A 94 6.16 -7.51 -18.14
C PRO A 94 7.40 -6.62 -18.13
N ARG A 95 7.91 -6.32 -16.93
CA ARG A 95 9.17 -5.60 -16.78
C ARG A 95 10.35 -6.57 -16.84
N ALA A 96 11.37 -6.23 -17.63
CA ALA A 96 12.62 -6.97 -17.67
C ALA A 96 13.31 -7.06 -16.29
N THR A 97 13.19 -6.00 -15.47
CA THR A 97 13.67 -5.97 -14.09
C THR A 97 12.55 -5.55 -13.15
N GLY A 98 12.34 -6.34 -12.09
CA GLY A 98 11.31 -6.03 -11.11
C GLY A 98 11.65 -4.81 -10.26
N VAL A 99 10.65 -3.94 -10.08
CA VAL A 99 10.72 -2.70 -9.30
C VAL A 99 10.32 -2.94 -7.85
N ARG A 100 10.84 -2.15 -6.92
CA ARG A 100 10.68 -2.40 -5.47
C ARG A 100 10.18 -1.15 -4.75
N ALA A 101 9.42 -1.35 -3.68
CA ALA A 101 9.12 -0.33 -2.70
C ALA A 101 9.23 -0.92 -1.29
N THR A 102 9.88 -0.18 -0.41
CA THR A 102 9.92 -0.43 1.03
C THR A 102 9.34 0.80 1.73
N CYS A 103 8.29 0.58 2.50
CA CYS A 103 7.50 1.61 3.16
C CYS A 103 7.57 1.38 4.68
N PHE A 104 7.75 2.46 5.43
CA PHE A 104 7.78 2.46 6.89
C PHE A 104 6.91 3.59 7.41
N MET A 105 6.19 3.35 8.50
CA MET A 105 5.48 4.38 9.24
C MET A 105 5.56 4.11 10.75
N LEU A 106 5.77 5.17 11.51
CA LEU A 106 5.65 5.22 12.96
C LEU A 106 4.57 6.24 13.32
N GLU A 107 3.66 5.84 14.18
CA GLU A 107 2.59 6.65 14.75
C GLU A 107 2.69 6.60 16.27
N ALA A 108 2.59 7.77 16.91
CA ALA A 108 2.43 7.92 18.34
C ALA A 108 1.13 8.67 18.61
N ASN A 109 0.33 8.15 19.54
CA ASN A 109 -0.95 8.70 19.94
C ASN A 109 -0.90 9.09 21.42
N ALA A 110 -1.51 10.22 21.75
CA ALA A 110 -1.67 10.70 23.12
C ALA A 110 -3.15 10.90 23.43
N HIS A 111 -3.58 10.45 24.61
CA HIS A 111 -4.94 10.52 25.15
C HIS A 111 -4.86 11.20 26.52
N PRO A 112 -4.76 12.53 26.57
CA PRO A 112 -4.42 13.21 27.81
C PRO A 112 -5.51 13.04 28.86
N SER A 113 -5.13 12.57 30.05
CA SER A 113 -6.09 12.26 31.12
C SER A 113 -6.86 13.50 31.62
N TRP A 114 -6.30 14.69 31.44
CA TRP A 114 -6.90 15.97 31.81
C TRP A 114 -8.03 16.44 30.89
N LEU A 115 -8.15 15.89 29.66
CA LEU A 115 -9.26 16.18 28.76
C LEU A 115 -9.74 14.90 28.07
N ARG A 116 -10.64 14.20 28.77
CA ARG A 116 -11.29 13.00 28.24
C ARG A 116 -11.96 13.29 26.90
N GLY A 117 -11.73 12.41 25.92
CA GLY A 117 -12.24 12.55 24.56
C GLY A 117 -11.23 13.17 23.60
N LEU A 118 -10.20 13.88 24.07
CA LEU A 118 -9.12 14.40 23.23
C LEU A 118 -8.14 13.28 22.86
N GLU A 119 -7.78 13.24 21.58
CA GLU A 119 -6.75 12.39 21.03
C GLU A 119 -5.84 13.21 20.12
N LEU A 120 -4.53 13.12 20.35
CA LEU A 120 -3.50 13.75 19.53
C LEU A 120 -2.69 12.65 18.85
N LYS A 121 -2.47 12.77 17.54
CA LYS A 121 -1.66 11.80 16.77
C LYS A 121 -0.50 12.51 16.10
N ALA A 122 0.65 11.89 16.12
CA ALA A 122 1.80 12.27 15.33
C ALA A 122 2.29 11.06 14.53
N GLN A 123 2.46 11.24 13.22
CA GLN A 123 2.92 10.20 12.32
C GLN A 123 4.16 10.68 11.56
N PHE A 124 5.08 9.75 11.34
CA PHE A 124 6.23 9.90 10.47
C PHE A 124 6.32 8.68 9.56
N ALA A 125 6.51 8.91 8.26
CA ALA A 125 6.57 7.83 7.28
C ALA A 125 7.61 8.11 6.19
N PHE A 126 8.12 7.04 5.61
CA PHE A 126 8.99 7.10 4.44
C PHE A 126 8.83 5.91 3.50
N ASP A 127 9.08 6.17 2.22
CA ASP A 127 9.11 5.19 1.15
C ASP A 127 10.46 5.21 0.45
N ARG A 128 11.02 4.04 0.13
CA ARG A 128 12.27 3.92 -0.63
C ARG A 128 12.14 2.88 -1.72
N GLY A 129 12.70 3.17 -2.89
CA GLY A 129 12.82 2.22 -3.98
C GLY A 129 12.37 2.77 -5.34
N SER A 130 12.50 1.94 -6.37
CA SER A 130 12.26 2.35 -7.77
C SER A 130 10.79 2.45 -8.16
N LEU A 131 9.87 1.91 -7.36
CA LEU A 131 8.45 1.87 -7.72
C LEU A 131 7.68 3.15 -7.37
N LEU A 132 7.97 3.74 -6.20
CA LEU A 132 7.33 4.97 -5.70
C LEU A 132 8.32 6.14 -5.59
N GLY A 133 9.62 5.88 -5.76
CA GLY A 133 10.66 6.85 -5.47
C GLY A 133 11.01 6.92 -3.99
N ASN A 134 11.77 7.96 -3.63
CA ASN A 134 12.22 8.22 -2.26
C ASN A 134 11.39 9.37 -1.68
N ASN A 135 10.44 9.04 -0.81
CA ASN A 135 9.53 10.01 -0.21
C ASN A 135 9.63 9.96 1.32
N THR A 136 9.46 11.09 1.98
CA THR A 136 9.40 11.20 3.45
C THR A 136 8.37 12.25 3.83
N GLY A 137 7.54 11.96 4.83
CA GLY A 137 6.49 12.86 5.26
C GLY A 137 6.05 12.59 6.70
N GLY A 138 5.17 13.46 7.20
CA GLY A 138 4.58 13.32 8.52
C GLY A 138 3.19 13.96 8.58
N MET A 139 2.46 13.64 9.63
CA MET A 139 1.10 14.14 9.87
C MET A 139 0.89 14.36 11.36
N VAL A 140 0.17 15.44 11.70
CA VAL A 140 -0.33 15.67 13.05
C VAL A 140 -1.85 15.78 12.97
N SER A 141 -2.55 15.08 13.86
CA SER A 141 -4.01 15.07 13.92
C SER A 141 -4.51 15.36 15.32
N VAL A 142 -5.62 16.07 15.41
CA VAL A 142 -6.34 16.33 16.65
C VAL A 142 -7.78 15.86 16.46
N SER A 143 -8.24 14.98 17.35
CA SER A 143 -9.63 14.51 17.40
C SER A 143 -10.19 14.73 18.79
N TYR A 144 -11.46 15.12 18.88
CA TYR A 144 -12.19 15.22 20.14
C TYR A 144 -13.51 14.48 20.01
N HIS A 145 -13.76 13.54 20.92
CA HIS A 145 -15.00 12.78 21.00
C HIS A 145 -15.75 13.20 22.27
N GLY A 146 -16.96 13.74 22.11
CA GLY A 146 -17.82 14.14 23.21
C GLY A 146 -19.28 14.11 22.80
N ASP A 147 -20.15 13.99 23.79
CA ASP A 147 -21.59 14.01 23.58
C ASP A 147 -22.09 15.45 23.46
N PHE A 148 -22.71 15.77 22.31
CA PHE A 148 -23.46 17.01 22.17
C PHE A 148 -24.88 16.80 22.69
N ASN A 149 -25.08 16.98 24.00
CA ASN A 149 -26.43 17.02 24.58
C ASN A 149 -27.00 18.43 24.43
N ILE A 150 -27.88 18.63 23.45
CA ILE A 150 -28.75 19.79 23.38
C ILE A 150 -29.96 19.48 24.28
N GLY A 151 -29.88 19.95 25.54
CA GLY A 151 -30.94 20.12 26.55
C GLY A 151 -32.17 19.18 26.54
N GLN A 152 -32.37 18.47 27.66
CA GLN A 152 -33.70 18.08 28.13
C GLN A 152 -34.30 19.21 28.98
#